data_AF-A0A8J5TK17-F1
#
_entry.id   AF-A0A8J5TK17-F1
#
_cell.length_a   1.000
_cell.length_b   1.000
_cell.length_c   1.000
_cell.angle_alpha   90.00
_cell.angle_beta   90.00
_cell.angle_gamma   90.00
#
_symmetry.space_group_name_H-M   'P 1'
#
loop_
_entity.id
_entity.type
_entity.pdbx_description
1 polymer ?
#
loop_
_entity_poly.entity_id
_entity_poly.type
_entity_poly.pdbx_seq_one_letter_code
_entity_poly.pdbx_strand_id
1 'polypeptide(L)'
;MKDLFLTTPPKLRAASRIMEAVNGSRCLKVTVLTYQPYLMVLGRAPHWRFVGMLTIVLDILAQHLGFCFEYLVPNDSMFGDLLDNGTITGQVALLNRS
;
A
#
# COMPACT_ATOMS: atom_id res chain seq x y z
N MET A 1 -45.38 -0.68 14.19
CA MET A 1 -45.17 -0.16 12.83
C MET A 1 -44.29 1.08 12.97
N LYS A 2 -43.13 1.07 12.31
CA LYS A 2 -42.11 2.14 12.18
C LYS A 2 -41.04 2.20 13.27
N ASP A 3 -40.04 1.37 13.03
CA ASP A 3 -38.62 1.67 13.21
C ASP A 3 -38.29 3.10 12.74
N LEU A 4 -37.54 3.84 13.55
CA LEU A 4 -36.72 4.94 13.06
C LEU A 4 -35.36 4.87 13.74
N PHE A 5 -34.42 4.31 12.98
CA PHE A 5 -33.00 4.24 13.27
C PHE A 5 -32.43 5.64 13.56
N LEU A 6 -32.04 5.88 14.81
CA LEU A 6 -31.04 6.90 15.14
C LEU A 6 -29.67 6.22 15.18
N THR A 7 -29.11 5.93 14.00
CA THR A 7 -27.69 5.60 13.88
C THR A 7 -26.90 6.90 13.92
N THR A 8 -26.36 7.20 15.09
CA THR A 8 -25.25 8.14 15.26
C THR A 8 -24.14 7.86 14.24
N PRO A 9 -23.54 8.88 13.60
CA PRO A 9 -22.42 8.66 12.68
C PRO A 9 -21.26 7.99 13.42
N PRO A 10 -20.60 6.98 12.83
CA PRO A 10 -19.45 6.36 13.46
C PRO A 10 -18.34 7.41 13.60
N LYS A 11 -17.97 7.66 14.86
CA LYS A 11 -16.76 8.40 15.24
C LYS A 11 -15.60 7.92 14.37
N LEU A 12 -14.91 8.88 13.73
CA LEU A 12 -13.58 8.72 13.11
C LEU A 12 -12.61 8.12 14.14
N ARG A 13 -12.67 6.81 14.31
CA ARG A 13 -11.65 6.04 15.00
C ARG A 13 -10.51 5.91 14.00
N ALA A 14 -9.33 6.37 14.39
CA ALA A 14 -8.08 6.04 13.72
C ALA A 14 -8.10 4.56 13.35
N ALA A 15 -8.22 4.27 12.05
CA ALA A 15 -8.33 2.93 11.52
C ALA A 15 -6.95 2.27 11.51
N SER A 16 -6.38 2.07 12.70
CA SER A 16 -5.50 0.94 12.95
C SER A 16 -6.41 -0.28 13.09
N ARG A 17 -6.88 -0.81 11.96
CA ARG A 17 -7.49 -2.14 11.91
C ARG A 17 -6.73 -2.92 10.86
N ILE A 18 -5.73 -3.65 11.34
CA ILE A 18 -5.24 -4.85 10.69
C ILE A 18 -6.49 -5.69 10.41
N MET A 19 -6.95 -5.74 9.15
CA MET A 19 -7.91 -6.76 8.73
C MET A 19 -7.18 -8.08 8.97
N GLU A 20 -7.73 -8.92 9.86
CA GLU A 20 -7.17 -10.24 10.15
C GLU A 20 -6.98 -10.97 8.83
N ALA A 21 -5.71 -11.22 8.50
CA ALA A 21 -5.33 -11.96 7.32
C ALA A 21 -6.07 -13.30 7.33
N VAL A 22 -6.78 -13.59 6.24
CA VAL A 22 -7.37 -14.90 5.99
C VAL A 22 -6.24 -15.92 6.14
N ASN A 23 -6.34 -16.81 7.12
CA ASN A 23 -5.25 -17.68 7.57
C ASN A 23 -4.63 -18.46 6.38
N GLY A 24 -3.44 -18.05 5.94
CA GLY A 24 -2.73 -18.59 4.78
C GLY A 24 -2.54 -17.63 3.59
N SER A 25 -3.22 -16.47 3.54
CA SER A 25 -3.01 -15.47 2.49
C SER A 25 -1.80 -14.58 2.79
N ARG A 26 -0.79 -14.64 1.91
CA ARG A 26 0.30 -13.66 1.91
C ARG A 26 -0.27 -12.33 1.46
N CYS A 27 0.01 -11.24 2.19
CA CYS A 27 -0.42 -9.91 1.77
C CYS A 27 0.17 -9.54 0.41
N LEU A 28 -0.59 -8.78 -0.38
CA LEU A 28 -0.17 -8.26 -1.67
C LEU A 28 1.04 -7.33 -1.48
N LYS A 29 2.14 -7.65 -2.15
CA LYS A 29 3.34 -6.80 -2.15
C LYS A 29 3.17 -5.68 -3.16
N VAL A 30 3.15 -4.44 -2.67
CA VAL A 30 2.97 -3.25 -3.50
C VAL A 30 4.27 -2.46 -3.53
N THR A 31 4.93 -2.45 -4.69
CA THR A 31 6.16 -1.70 -4.87
C THR A 31 5.84 -0.22 -5.02
N VAL A 32 6.61 0.66 -4.40
CA VAL A 32 6.33 2.10 -4.39
C VAL A 32 7.59 2.94 -4.56
N LEU A 33 7.40 4.10 -5.20
CA LEU A 33 8.36 5.17 -5.34
C LEU A 33 7.70 6.51 -5.04
N THR A 34 8.52 7.49 -4.69
CA THR A 34 8.04 8.87 -4.54
C THR A 34 7.62 9.41 -5.91
N TYR A 35 6.35 9.75 -6.03
CA TYR A 35 5.76 10.39 -7.21
C TYR A 35 4.85 11.53 -6.74
N GLN A 36 5.45 12.72 -6.55
CA GLN A 36 4.74 13.87 -6.00
C GLN A 36 3.73 14.46 -7.00
N PRO A 37 2.56 14.94 -6.53
CA PRO A 37 2.07 14.94 -5.14
C PRO A 37 1.27 13.67 -4.75
N TYR A 38 1.23 12.65 -5.60
CA TYR A 38 0.31 11.51 -5.50
C TYR A 38 0.74 10.46 -4.47
N LEU A 39 2.05 10.28 -4.29
CA LEU A 39 2.65 9.37 -3.31
C LEU A 39 4.00 9.91 -2.86
N MET A 40 4.16 10.09 -1.55
CA MET A 40 5.40 10.50 -0.90
C MET A 40 5.86 9.38 0.02
N VAL A 41 7.09 8.92 -0.17
CA VAL A 41 7.78 7.99 0.72
C VAL A 41 8.68 8.81 1.65
N LEU A 42 8.38 8.78 2.94
CA LEU A 42 9.07 9.53 3.98
C LEU A 42 9.78 8.58 4.95
N GLY A 43 10.88 9.03 5.55
CA GLY A 43 11.67 8.22 6.49
C GLY A 43 12.79 7.43 5.81
N ARG A 44 13.22 6.35 6.46
CA ARG A 44 14.28 5.44 6.00
C ARG A 44 13.96 4.03 6.46
N ALA A 45 14.47 3.02 5.76
CA ALA A 45 14.33 1.63 6.17
C ALA A 45 14.80 1.43 7.63
N PRO A 46 14.06 0.66 8.45
CA PRO A 46 12.80 -0.04 8.15
C PRO A 46 11.53 0.81 8.39
N HIS A 47 11.67 2.06 8.84
CA HIS A 47 10.58 2.92 9.28
C HIS A 47 10.15 3.90 8.18
N TRP A 48 9.48 3.36 7.16
CA TRP A 48 8.86 4.15 6.11
C TRP A 48 7.49 4.70 6.52
N ARG A 49 7.16 5.89 6.03
CA ARG A 49 5.80 6.46 6.07
C ARG A 49 5.38 6.80 4.65
N PHE A 50 4.15 6.45 4.29
CA PHE A 50 3.60 6.66 2.96
C PHE A 50 2.45 7.66 3.07
N VAL A 51 2.48 8.72 2.27
CA VAL A 51 1.46 9.78 2.29
C VAL A 51 1.10 10.15 0.86
N GLY A 52 -0.18 10.23 0.55
CA GLY A 52 -0.65 10.74 -0.74
C GLY A 52 -2.01 10.15 -1.12
N MET A 53 -2.57 10.63 -2.22
CA MET A 53 -3.87 10.13 -2.69
C MET A 53 -3.82 8.63 -3.01
N LEU A 54 -2.69 8.12 -3.51
CA LEU A 54 -2.55 6.71 -3.87
C LEU A 54 -2.61 5.77 -2.65
N THR A 55 -2.21 6.22 -1.46
CA THR A 55 -2.36 5.40 -0.24
C THR A 55 -3.84 5.25 0.13
N ILE A 56 -4.60 6.34 0.02
CA ILE A 56 -6.05 6.35 0.29
C ILE A 56 -6.80 5.44 -0.70
N VAL A 57 -6.48 5.53 -2.00
CA VAL A 57 -7.10 4.68 -3.02
C VAL A 57 -6.81 3.20 -2.74
N LEU A 58 -5.56 2.85 -2.41
CA LEU A 58 -5.20 1.48 -2.12
C LEU A 58 -5.89 0.94 -0.86
N ASP A 59 -6.02 1.76 0.19
CA ASP A 59 -6.78 1.40 1.40
C ASP A 59 -8.26 1.11 1.08
N ILE A 60 -8.88 1.96 0.26
CA ILE A 60 -10.28 1.78 -0.18
C ILE A 60 -10.42 0.47 -0.96
N LEU A 61 -9.50 0.19 -1.90
CA LEU A 61 -9.50 -1.05 -2.67
C LEU A 61 -9.32 -2.28 -1.77
N ALA A 62 -8.37 -2.23 -0.83
CA ALA A 62 -8.12 -3.30 0.13
C ALA A 62 -9.37 -3.61 0.97
N GLN A 63 -10.07 -2.58 1.43
CA GLN A 63 -11.31 -2.72 2.20
C GLN A 63 -12.46 -3.31 1.36
N HIS A 64 -12.62 -2.84 0.12
CA HIS A 64 -13.71 -3.33 -0.74
C HIS A 64 -13.47 -4.75 -1.27
N LEU A 65 -12.22 -5.11 -1.53
CA LEU A 65 -11.85 -6.40 -2.12
C LEU A 65 -11.40 -7.43 -1.05
N GLY A 66 -11.24 -7.01 0.20
CA GLY A 66 -10.90 -7.90 1.31
C GLY A 66 -9.49 -8.49 1.25
N PHE A 67 -8.50 -7.74 0.75
CA PHE A 67 -7.09 -8.16 0.75
C PHE A 67 -6.24 -7.29 1.68
N CYS A 68 -5.14 -7.85 2.18
CA CYS A 68 -4.10 -7.09 2.86
C CYS A 68 -2.94 -6.80 1.91
N PHE A 69 -2.19 -5.73 2.15
CA PHE A 69 -1.03 -5.38 1.36
C PHE A 69 0.12 -4.86 2.24
N GLU A 70 1.34 -4.94 1.71
CA GLU A 70 2.54 -4.36 2.30
C GLU A 70 3.31 -3.56 1.25
N TYR A 71 3.83 -2.39 1.66
CA TYR A 71 4.62 -1.56 0.76
C TYR A 71 6.08 -2.02 0.71
N LEU A 72 6.64 -2.06 -0.51
CA LEU A 72 8.06 -2.33 -0.76
C LEU A 72 8.70 -1.14 -1.45
N VAL A 73 9.79 -0.64 -0.89
CA VAL A 73 10.60 0.44 -1.50
C VAL A 73 11.83 -0.21 -2.13
N PRO A 74 12.12 0.02 -3.42
CA PRO A 74 13.34 -0.50 -4.03
C PRO A 74 14.57 0.16 -3.41
N ASN A 75 15.63 -0.63 -3.20
CA ASN A 75 16.84 -0.19 -2.49
C ASN A 75 17.53 1.00 -3.16
N ASP A 76 17.46 1.08 -4.49
CA ASP A 76 18.04 2.14 -5.30
C ASP A 76 17.09 3.35 -5.49
N SER A 77 15.83 3.25 -5.03
CA SER A 77 14.80 4.26 -5.24
C SER A 77 14.56 4.64 -6.72
N MET A 78 14.87 3.73 -7.65
CA MET A 78 14.71 3.94 -9.09
C MET A 78 13.47 3.24 -9.63
N PHE A 79 12.86 3.78 -10.69
CA PHE A 79 11.73 3.11 -11.39
C PHE A 79 12.17 1.77 -11.96
N GLY A 80 13.25 1.76 -12.71
CA GLY A 80 13.88 0.56 -13.22
C GLY A 80 14.67 0.89 -14.47
N ASP A 81 15.83 0.26 -14.58
CA ASP A 81 16.73 0.42 -15.71
C ASP A 81 17.23 -0.95 -16.16
N LEU A 82 17.48 -1.11 -17.46
CA LEU A 82 18.09 -2.31 -18.00
C LEU A 82 19.61 -2.09 -18.04
N LEU A 83 20.32 -2.84 -17.21
CA LEU A 83 21.78 -2.78 -17.18
C LEU A 83 22.38 -3.56 -18.37
N ASP A 84 23.62 -3.23 -18.72
CA ASP A 84 24.35 -3.89 -19.82
C ASP A 84 24.51 -5.41 -19.64
N ASN A 85 24.41 -5.90 -18.41
CA ASN A 85 24.42 -7.33 -18.07
C ASN A 85 23.05 -8.01 -18.25
N GLY A 86 22.05 -7.31 -18.77
CA GLY A 86 20.69 -7.80 -18.99
C GLY A 86 19.81 -7.86 -17.73
N THR A 87 20.30 -7.38 -16.58
CA THR A 87 19.51 -7.33 -15.35
C THR A 87 18.71 -6.04 -15.25
N ILE A 88 17.52 -6.13 -14.64
CA ILE A 88 16.65 -4.97 -14.40
C ILE A 88 16.80 -4.52 -12.94
N THR A 89 16.80 -3.21 -12.71
CA THR A 89 16.89 -2.57 -11.38
C THR A 89 15.56 -1.94 -10.95
N GLY A 90 15.55 -1.26 -9.80
CA GLY A 90 14.42 -0.45 -9.40
C GLY A 90 13.15 -1.19 -9.01
N GLN A 91 12.05 -0.45 -9.07
CA GLN A 91 10.70 -0.92 -8.87
C GLN A 91 10.32 -2.06 -9.83
N VAL A 92 10.77 -2.01 -11.08
CA VAL A 92 10.51 -3.07 -12.08
C VAL A 92 11.20 -4.38 -11.68
N ALA A 93 12.42 -4.33 -11.13
CA ALA A 93 13.08 -5.52 -10.62
C ALA A 93 12.31 -6.21 -9.50
N LEU A 94 11.63 -5.45 -8.64
CA LEU A 94 10.79 -6.00 -7.58
C LEU A 94 9.52 -6.68 -8.13
N LEU A 95 8.96 -6.18 -9.23
CA LEU A 95 7.81 -6.79 -9.91
C LEU A 95 8.19 -8.09 -10.63
N ASN A 96 9.38 -8.17 -11.22
CA ASN A 96 9.80 -9.37 -11.95
C ASN A 96 10.18 -10.55 -11.01
N ARG A 97 10.35 -10.28 -9.70
CA ARG A 97 10.74 -11.28 -8.69
C ARG A 97 9.56 -11.80 -7.87
N SER A 98 8.34 -11.35 -8.17
CA SER A 98 7.11 -11.73 -7.45
C SER A 98 6.56 -13.07 -7.89
#